data_AF-A0A812SN36-F1
#
_entry.id   AF-A0A812SN36-F1
#
_cell.length_a   1.000
_cell.length_b   1.000
_cell.length_c   1.000
_cell.angle_alpha   90.00
_cell.angle_beta   90.00
_cell.angle_gamma   90.00
#
_symmetry.space_group_name_H-M   'P 1'
#
loop_
_entity.id
_entity.type
_entity.pdbx_description
1 polymer ?
#
loop_
_entity_poly.entity_id
_entity_poly.type
_entity_poly.pdbx_seq_one_letter_code
_entity_poly.pdbx_strand_id
1 'polypeptide(L)'
;MWRSCSTGRRTEQRAAANFFHVENMPVPQICAMLKTDAERGLTEEMACARLAKDGPNQLQQLPRMSGEIMEMQSLQARLQKEIEANLRVELQRFVVEELQVRRLNELEALQKEDSRHSADIDALRD
;
A
#
# COMPACT_ATOMS: atom_id res chain seq x y z
N MET A 1 -22.06 11.97 8.54
CA MET A 1 -21.10 12.62 9.45
C MET A 1 -19.70 12.12 9.10
N TRP A 2 -18.98 12.83 8.23
CA TRP A 2 -17.54 12.61 7.98
C TRP A 2 -16.90 13.99 7.92
N ARG A 3 -15.91 14.22 8.79
CA ARG A 3 -15.28 15.52 8.99
C ARG A 3 -14.25 15.78 7.90
N SER A 4 -14.35 16.95 7.29
CA SER A 4 -13.35 17.53 6.39
C SER A 4 -12.05 17.79 7.15
N CYS A 5 -10.94 17.20 6.69
CA CYS A 5 -9.60 17.64 7.06
C CYS A 5 -9.15 18.68 6.03
N SER A 6 -8.95 19.90 6.52
CA SER A 6 -8.51 21.08 5.78
C SER A 6 -7.13 20.85 5.15
N THR A 7 -7.12 20.74 3.83
CA THR A 7 -5.92 20.80 2.99
C THR A 7 -5.23 22.15 3.18
N GLY A 8 -3.97 22.08 3.62
CA GLY A 8 -3.08 23.22 3.70
C GLY A 8 -2.93 23.91 2.35
N ARG A 9 -3.01 25.24 2.37
CA ARG A 9 -2.70 26.09 1.21
C ARG A 9 -1.22 25.96 0.88
N ARG A 10 -0.88 25.14 -0.11
CA ARG A 10 0.30 25.37 -0.95
C ARG A 10 -0.17 26.14 -2.18
N THR A 11 0.20 27.40 -2.25
CA THR A 11 0.11 28.22 -3.46
C THR A 11 1.09 27.65 -4.49
N GLU A 12 0.68 26.63 -5.21
CA GLU A 12 1.32 26.26 -6.47
C GLU A 12 0.91 27.29 -7.52
N GLN A 13 1.75 28.31 -7.71
CA GLN A 13 1.75 29.10 -8.94
C GLN A 13 2.09 28.17 -10.10
N ARG A 14 1.08 27.49 -10.64
CA ARG A 14 1.16 26.87 -11.96
C ARG A 14 1.31 28.01 -12.97
N ALA A 15 2.52 28.22 -13.47
CA ALA A 15 2.70 28.94 -14.72
C ALA A 15 1.88 28.18 -15.78
N ALA A 16 0.83 28.82 -16.30
CA ALA A 16 0.10 28.29 -17.43
C ALA A 16 1.07 28.17 -18.60
N ALA A 17 1.53 26.95 -18.90
CA ALA A 17 2.21 26.66 -20.14
C ALA A 17 1.17 26.90 -21.26
N ASN A 18 1.27 28.05 -21.93
CA ASN A 18 0.50 28.31 -23.14
C ASN A 18 0.99 27.33 -24.21
N PHE A 19 0.28 26.21 -24.35
CA PHE A 19 0.53 25.28 -25.44
C PHE A 19 0.04 25.92 -26.74
N PHE A 20 0.98 26.25 -27.63
CA PHE A 20 0.65 26.73 -28.97
C PHE A 20 0.36 25.55 -29.89
N HIS A 21 -0.87 25.44 -30.37
CA HIS A 21 -1.20 24.53 -31.47
C HIS A 21 -0.73 25.16 -32.79
N VAL A 22 0.38 24.65 -33.34
CA VAL A 22 1.03 25.20 -34.56
C VAL A 22 0.79 24.37 -35.81
N GLU A 23 0.08 23.25 -35.70
CA GLU A 23 -0.06 22.21 -36.73
C GLU A 23 -0.63 22.73 -38.07
N ASN A 24 -1.43 23.79 -38.06
CA ASN A 24 -2.07 24.38 -39.25
C ASN A 24 -1.60 25.82 -39.55
N MET A 25 -0.51 26.28 -38.94
CA MET A 25 -0.05 27.66 -39.06
C MET A 25 0.92 27.84 -40.26
N PRO A 26 0.80 28.91 -41.07
CA PRO A 26 1.77 29.22 -42.11
C PRO A 26 3.19 29.41 -41.56
N VAL A 27 4.19 28.90 -42.28
CA VAL A 27 5.62 28.96 -41.89
C VAL A 27 6.08 30.38 -41.50
N PRO A 28 5.72 31.47 -42.22
CA PRO A 28 6.15 32.81 -41.83
C PRO A 28 5.61 33.24 -40.46
N GLN A 29 4.41 32.79 -40.10
CA GLN A 29 3.76 33.11 -38.83
C GLN A 29 4.39 32.33 -37.67
N ILE A 30 4.76 31.05 -37.90
CA ILE A 30 5.53 30.26 -36.94
C ILE A 30 6.90 30.89 -36.69
N CYS A 31 7.59 31.30 -37.76
CA CYS A 31 8.90 31.93 -37.70
C CYS A 31 8.89 33.26 -36.94
N ALA A 32 7.87 34.09 -37.16
CA ALA A 32 7.66 35.33 -36.41
C ALA A 32 7.39 35.06 -34.92
N MET A 33 6.55 34.07 -34.61
CA MET A 33 6.19 33.72 -33.24
C MET A 33 7.40 33.17 -32.46
N LEU A 34 8.16 32.27 -33.09
CA LEU A 34 9.35 31.66 -32.50
C LEU A 34 10.61 32.49 -32.68
N LYS A 35 10.54 33.68 -33.30
CA LYS A 35 11.69 34.57 -33.59
C LYS A 35 12.85 33.79 -34.21
N THR A 36 12.57 33.02 -35.26
CA THR A 36 13.55 32.19 -35.97
C THR A 36 13.46 32.46 -37.46
N ASP A 37 14.58 32.30 -38.16
CA ASP A 37 14.62 32.32 -39.62
C ASP A 37 14.37 30.89 -40.14
N ALA A 38 13.58 30.73 -41.20
CA ALA A 38 13.25 29.43 -41.78
C ALA A 38 14.42 28.81 -42.56
N GLU A 39 15.22 29.65 -43.22
CA GLU A 39 16.34 29.25 -44.08
C GLU A 39 17.64 29.13 -43.28
N ARG A 40 17.83 30.01 -42.29
CA ARG A 40 19.07 30.10 -41.51
C ARG A 40 18.98 29.51 -40.11
N GLY A 41 17.77 29.24 -39.63
CA GLY A 41 17.55 28.73 -38.28
C GLY A 41 17.88 29.74 -37.18
N LEU A 42 18.28 29.23 -36.01
CA LEU A 42 18.74 30.02 -34.87
C LEU A 42 20.27 30.18 -34.92
N THR A 43 20.76 31.34 -34.47
CA THR A 43 22.19 31.51 -34.21
C THR A 43 22.62 30.71 -32.97
N GLU A 44 23.90 30.37 -32.89
CA GLU A 44 24.46 29.63 -31.75
C GLU A 44 24.24 30.36 -30.42
N GLU A 45 24.37 31.69 -30.41
CA GLU A 45 24.11 32.53 -29.24
C GLU A 45 22.66 32.43 -28.76
N MET A 46 21.69 32.45 -29.69
CA MET A 46 20.27 32.29 -29.36
C MET A 46 19.94 30.87 -28.89
N ALA A 47 20.58 29.85 -29.47
CA ALA A 47 20.43 28.47 -29.05
C ALA A 47 20.94 28.27 -27.61
N CYS A 48 22.12 28.83 -27.29
CA CYS A 48 22.68 28.78 -25.94
C CYS A 48 21.80 29.52 -24.92
N ALA A 49 21.29 30.71 -25.28
CA ALA A 49 20.39 31.47 -24.43
C ALA A 49 19.09 30.71 -24.13
N ARG A 50 18.54 29.99 -25.12
CA ARG A 50 17.36 29.13 -24.91
C ARG A 50 17.66 27.93 -24.04
N LEU A 51 18.79 27.26 -24.27
CA LEU A 51 19.20 26.12 -23.46
C LEU A 51 19.36 26.51 -21.99
N ALA A 52 19.93 27.69 -21.71
CA ALA A 52 20.06 28.20 -20.35
C ALA A 52 18.71 28.57 -19.71
N LYS A 53 17.75 29.05 -20.51
CA LYS A 53 16.43 29.47 -20.04
C LYS A 53 15.47 28.30 -19.82
N ASP A 54 15.36 27.42 -20.81
CA ASP A 54 14.34 26.37 -20.88
C ASP A 54 14.88 25.02 -20.36
N GLY A 55 16.20 24.90 -20.23
CA GLY A 55 16.88 23.69 -19.79
C GLY A 55 17.09 22.66 -20.90
N PRO A 56 17.75 21.54 -20.58
CA PRO A 56 17.96 20.46 -21.55
C PRO A 56 16.62 19.86 -21.99
N ASN A 57 16.52 19.51 -23.28
CA ASN A 57 15.36 18.81 -23.84
C ASN A 57 15.37 17.33 -23.42
N GLN A 58 15.18 17.07 -22.13
CA GLN A 58 15.12 15.75 -21.53
C GLN A 58 13.95 15.69 -20.57
N LEU A 59 13.23 14.57 -20.58
CA LEU A 59 12.19 14.32 -19.59
C LEU A 59 12.86 14.26 -18.21
N GLN A 60 12.38 15.09 -17.28
CA GLN A 60 12.79 14.96 -15.89
C GLN A 60 12.41 13.56 -15.42
N GLN A 61 13.39 12.81 -14.93
CA GLN A 61 13.11 11.53 -14.30
C GLN A 61 12.30 11.79 -13.03
N LEU A 62 11.15 11.12 -12.92
CA LEU A 62 10.36 11.14 -11.70
C LEU A 62 11.25 10.72 -10.52
N PRO A 63 11.15 11.39 -9.36
CA PRO A 63 11.88 10.98 -8.17
C PRO A 63 11.54 9.51 -7.87
N ARG A 64 12.58 8.70 -7.67
CA ARG A 64 12.43 7.26 -7.46
C ARG A 64 11.65 7.03 -6.15
N MET A 65 10.39 6.63 -6.27
CA MET A 65 9.54 6.15 -5.16
C MET A 65 10.05 4.84 -4.51
N SER A 66 11.30 4.44 -4.75
CA SER A 66 11.82 3.14 -4.37
C SER A 66 11.98 2.98 -2.85
N GLY A 67 12.24 4.06 -2.12
CA GLY A 67 12.41 4.02 -0.66
C GLY A 67 11.10 3.69 0.06
N GLU A 68 10.05 4.49 -0.21
CA GLU A 68 8.73 4.32 0.41
C GLU A 68 8.09 2.97 0.07
N ILE A 69 8.27 2.50 -1.17
CA ILE A 69 7.78 1.18 -1.60
C ILE A 69 8.50 0.04 -0.84
N MET A 70 9.81 0.15 -0.66
CA MET A 70 10.60 -0.88 0.04
C MET A 70 10.28 -0.91 1.54
N GLU A 71 10.09 0.25 2.16
CA GLU A 71 9.64 0.36 3.55
C GLU A 71 8.25 -0.26 3.75
N MET A 72 7.30 0.04 2.86
CA MET A 72 5.95 -0.51 2.89
C MET A 72 5.96 -2.05 2.76
N GLN A 73 6.77 -2.59 1.86
CA GLN A 73 6.93 -4.05 1.70
C GLN A 73 7.53 -4.70 2.95
N SER A 74 8.50 -4.05 3.58
CA SER A 74 9.11 -4.55 4.82
C SER A 74 8.10 -4.58 5.98
N LEU A 75 7.25 -3.56 6.07
CA LEU A 75 6.18 -3.48 7.07
C LEU A 75 5.13 -4.57 6.85
N GLN A 76 4.73 -4.78 5.59
CA GLN A 76 3.78 -5.83 5.22
C GLN A 76 4.29 -7.22 5.62
N ALA A 77 5.57 -7.52 5.37
CA ALA A 77 6.17 -8.80 5.73
C ALA A 77 6.26 -9.02 7.24
N ARG A 78 6.52 -7.96 8.02
CA ARG A 78 6.51 -8.03 9.49
C ARG A 78 5.13 -8.32 10.04
N LEU A 79 4.13 -7.56 9.57
CA LEU A 79 2.74 -7.74 10.00
C LEU A 79 2.22 -9.14 9.68
N GLN A 80 2.54 -9.67 8.50
CA GLN A 80 2.17 -11.04 8.13
C GLN A 80 2.75 -12.08 9.10
N LYS A 81 4.03 -11.96 9.46
CA LYS A 81 4.66 -12.87 10.42
C LYS A 81 4.06 -12.77 11.82
N GLU A 82 3.78 -11.55 12.29
CA GLU A 82 3.17 -11.32 13.60
C GLU A 82 1.75 -11.92 13.67
N ILE A 83 0.95 -11.73 12.61
CA ILE A 83 -0.40 -12.32 12.52
C ILE A 83 -0.32 -13.86 12.55
N GLU A 84 0.57 -14.44 11.74
CA GLU A 84 0.71 -15.90 11.66
C GLU A 84 1.16 -16.49 13.00
N ALA A 85 2.13 -15.86 13.67
CA ALA A 85 2.61 -16.30 14.98
C ALA A 85 1.50 -16.24 16.04
N ASN A 86 0.74 -15.14 16.08
CA ASN A 86 -0.35 -14.98 17.04
C ASN A 86 -1.48 -15.99 16.80
N LEU A 87 -1.90 -16.17 15.54
CA LEU A 87 -2.92 -17.16 15.18
C LEU A 87 -2.49 -18.57 15.56
N ARG A 88 -1.21 -18.92 15.34
CA ARG A 88 -0.68 -20.23 15.72
C ARG A 88 -0.80 -20.48 17.23
N VAL A 89 -0.45 -19.48 18.05
CA VAL A 89 -0.55 -19.58 19.51
C VAL A 89 -2.01 -19.71 19.95
N GLU A 90 -2.90 -18.89 19.40
CA GLU A 90 -4.33 -18.93 19.74
C GLU A 90 -5.00 -20.25 19.36
N LEU A 91 -4.71 -20.77 18.16
CA LEU A 91 -5.24 -22.06 17.71
C LEU A 91 -4.72 -23.21 18.58
N GLN A 92 -3.43 -23.19 18.94
CA GLN A 92 -2.86 -24.20 19.83
C GLN A 92 -3.54 -24.16 21.21
N ARG A 93 -3.75 -22.96 21.76
CA ARG A 93 -4.44 -22.79 23.05
C ARG A 93 -5.87 -23.35 22.97
N PHE A 94 -6.61 -22.97 21.95
CA PHE A 94 -7.98 -23.43 21.74
C PHE A 94 -8.08 -24.97 21.67
N VAL A 95 -7.20 -25.61 20.88
CA VAL A 95 -7.20 -27.08 20.74
C VAL A 95 -6.90 -27.76 22.08
N VAL A 96 -5.96 -27.23 22.86
CA VAL A 96 -5.64 -27.78 24.19
C VAL A 96 -6.83 -27.66 25.13
N GLU A 97 -7.48 -26.50 25.17
CA GLU A 97 -8.67 -26.27 26.00
C GLU A 97 -9.82 -27.21 25.62
N GLU A 98 -10.11 -27.36 24.33
CA GLU A 98 -11.13 -28.31 23.82
C GLU A 98 -10.83 -29.75 24.24
N LEU A 99 -9.58 -30.21 24.09
CA LEU A 99 -9.19 -31.56 24.47
C LEU A 99 -9.27 -31.79 25.99
N GLN A 100 -8.95 -30.77 26.79
CA GLN A 100 -9.09 -30.83 28.24
C GLN A 100 -10.55 -30.97 28.66
N VAL A 101 -11.45 -30.18 28.06
CA VAL A 101 -12.90 -30.27 28.33
C VAL A 101 -13.45 -31.64 27.95
N ARG A 102 -13.09 -32.17 26.77
CA ARG A 102 -13.52 -33.52 26.35
C ARG A 102 -13.05 -34.61 27.32
N ARG A 103 -11.79 -34.56 27.74
CA ARG A 103 -11.24 -35.50 28.73
C ARG A 103 -11.97 -35.41 30.06
N LEU A 104 -12.30 -34.20 30.52
CA LEU A 104 -13.05 -34.02 31.77
C LEU A 104 -14.44 -34.67 31.67
N ASN A 105 -15.16 -34.41 30.59
CA ASN A 105 -16.49 -34.98 30.36
C ASN A 105 -16.46 -36.52 30.31
N GLU A 106 -15.43 -37.11 29.69
CA GLU A 106 -15.23 -38.57 29.66
C GLU A 106 -14.99 -39.14 31.06
N LEU A 107 -14.15 -38.49 31.87
CA LEU A 107 -13.87 -38.92 33.24
C LEU A 107 -15.12 -38.82 34.14
N GLU A 108 -15.91 -37.75 34.01
CA GLU A 108 -17.17 -37.60 34.73
C GLU A 108 -18.19 -38.68 34.34
N ALA A 109 -18.25 -39.04 33.06
CA ALA A 109 -19.12 -40.12 32.59
C ALA A 109 -18.71 -41.47 33.19
N LEU A 110 -17.41 -41.79 33.17
CA LEU A 110 -16.87 -43.01 33.76
C LEU A 110 -17.10 -43.06 35.28
N GLN A 111 -16.87 -41.95 35.98
CA GLN A 111 -17.12 -41.89 37.43
C GLN A 111 -18.58 -42.12 37.78
N LYS A 112 -19.50 -41.60 36.95
CA LYS A 112 -20.94 -41.80 37.14
C LYS A 112 -21.35 -43.25 36.89
N GLU A 113 -20.74 -43.90 35.90
CA GLU A 113 -20.97 -45.33 35.62
C GLU A 113 -20.42 -46.21 36.74
N ASP A 114 -19.21 -45.94 37.23
CA ASP A 114 -18.59 -46.66 38.35
C ASP A 114 -19.43 -46.53 39.64
N SER A 115 -19.93 -45.33 39.92
CA SER A 115 -20.84 -45.08 41.06
C SER A 115 -22.18 -45.83 40.94
N ARG A 116 -22.66 -46.06 39.71
CA ARG A 116 -23.87 -46.87 39.48
C ARG A 116 -23.58 -48.34 39.73
N HIS A 117 -22.51 -48.85 39.16
CA HIS A 117 -22.10 -50.24 39.35
C HIS A 117 -21.83 -50.54 40.84
N SER A 118 -21.20 -49.62 41.58
CA SER A 118 -21.00 -49.80 43.02
C SER A 118 -22.33 -49.88 43.77
N ALA A 119 -23.29 -49.00 43.45
CA ALA A 119 -24.61 -49.02 44.07
C ALA A 119 -25.39 -50.30 43.74
N ASP A 120 -25.29 -50.81 42.51
CA ASP A 120 -25.91 -52.06 42.09
C ASP A 120 -25.30 -53.27 42.82
N ILE A 121 -23.98 -53.27 43.03
CA ILE A 121 -23.28 -54.32 43.80
C ILE A 121 -23.74 -54.31 45.26
N ASP A 122 -23.83 -53.12 45.87
CA ASP A 122 -24.30 -52.98 47.25
C ASP A 122 -25.76 -53.47 47.39
N ALA A 123 -26.63 -53.14 46.44
CA ALA A 123 -28.02 -53.59 46.42
C ALA A 123 -28.20 -55.11 46.24
N LEU A 124 -27.21 -55.82 45.68
CA LEU A 124 -27.21 -57.28 45.58
C LEU A 124 -26.67 -57.97 46.84
N ARG A 125 -26.09 -57.21 47.77
CA ARG A 125 -25.45 -57.72 48.98
C ARG A 125 -26.38 -57.72 50.20
N ASP A 126 -27.42 -56.90 50.16
CA ASP A 126 -28.53 -56.82 51.13
C ASP A 126 -29.66 -57.83 50.80
#